data_AF-A0A3Q8X5I3-F1
#
_entry.id   AF-A0A3Q8X5I3-F1
#
_cell.length_a   1.000
_cell.length_b   1.000
_cell.length_c   1.000
_cell.angle_alpha   90.00
_cell.angle_beta   90.00
_cell.angle_gamma   90.00
#
_symmetry.space_group_name_H-M   'P 1'
#
loop_
_entity.id
_entity.type
_entity.pdbx_description
1 polymer ?
#
loop_
_entity_poly.entity_id
_entity_poly.type
_entity_poly.pdbx_seq_one_letter_code
_entity_poly.pdbx_strand_id
1 'polypeptide(L)'
;MKTVRMILSVVSILVGVIIIAVSKVVEAFTVKLGFAAFQAAAAGSYTPDNYRLDLSLNYWLGALCIIAGAIFALLDPIKSILNKVKEMNKEYDQQNKDV
;
A
#
# COMPACT_ATOMS: atom_id res chain seq x y z
N MET A 1 -12.95 -15.96 -11.51
CA MET A 1 -12.33 -15.63 -10.19
C MET A 1 -10.98 -14.93 -10.29
N LYS A 2 -10.02 -15.39 -11.13
CA LYS A 2 -8.70 -14.74 -11.25
C LYS A 2 -8.77 -13.25 -11.60
N THR A 3 -9.60 -12.88 -12.58
CA THR A 3 -9.82 -11.47 -12.97
C THR A 3 -10.41 -10.65 -11.84
N VAL A 4 -11.39 -11.20 -11.11
CA VAL A 4 -12.00 -10.53 -9.95
C VAL A 4 -10.98 -10.30 -8.84
N ARG A 5 -10.12 -11.30 -8.55
CA ARG A 5 -9.05 -11.18 -7.56
C ARG A 5 -8.00 -10.14 -7.98
N MET A 6 -7.66 -10.11 -9.27
CA MET A 6 -6.75 -9.10 -9.83
C MET A 6 -7.34 -7.69 -9.70
N ILE A 7 -8.61 -7.49 -10.08
CA ILE A 7 -9.30 -6.20 -9.94
C ILE A 7 -9.33 -5.78 -8.46
N LEU A 8 -9.70 -6.69 -7.55
CA LEU A 8 -9.74 -6.40 -6.12
C LEU A 8 -8.35 -6.03 -5.57
N SER A 9 -7.28 -6.72 -6.01
CA SER A 9 -5.91 -6.36 -5.61
C SER A 9 -5.49 -4.98 -6.07
N VAL A 10 -5.80 -4.62 -7.32
CA VAL A 10 -5.49 -3.29 -7.87
C VAL A 10 -6.27 -2.20 -7.13
N VAL A 11 -7.57 -2.43 -6.88
CA VAL A 11 -8.41 -1.51 -6.11
C VAL A 11 -7.87 -1.34 -4.69
N SER A 12 -7.49 -2.42 -4.01
CA SER A 12 -6.89 -2.36 -2.67
C SER A 12 -5.61 -1.52 -2.64
N ILE A 13 -4.72 -1.72 -3.61
CA ILE A 13 -3.49 -0.93 -3.73
C ILE A 13 -3.82 0.55 -3.95
N LEU A 14 -4.73 0.85 -4.88
CA LEU A 14 -5.15 2.22 -5.16
C LEU A 14 -5.75 2.91 -3.93
N VAL A 15 -6.63 2.21 -3.19
CA VAL A 15 -7.22 2.73 -1.95
C VAL A 15 -6.13 3.03 -0.93
N GLY A 16 -5.16 2.13 -0.74
CA GLY A 16 -4.05 2.36 0.18
C GLY A 16 -3.19 3.57 -0.21
N VAL A 17 -2.90 3.74 -1.51
CA VAL A 17 -2.18 4.92 -2.02
C VAL A 17 -2.97 6.21 -1.78
N ILE A 18 -4.28 6.19 -2.03
CA ILE A 18 -5.16 7.34 -1.81
C ILE A 18 -5.17 7.74 -0.33
N ILE A 19 -5.28 6.77 0.60
CA ILE A 19 -5.24 7.04 2.05
C ILE A 19 -3.95 7.77 2.42
N ILE A 20 -2.80 7.25 1.99
CA ILE A 20 -1.48 7.85 2.27
C ILE A 20 -1.39 9.26 1.67
N ALA A 21 -1.84 9.44 0.42
CA ALA A 21 -1.78 10.72 -0.27
C ALA A 21 -2.66 11.78 0.43
N VAL A 22 -3.90 11.44 0.75
CA VAL A 22 -4.81 12.33 1.47
C VAL A 22 -4.25 12.67 2.86
N SER A 23 -3.70 11.69 3.58
CA SER A 23 -3.06 11.93 4.87
C SER A 23 -1.91 12.94 4.77
N LYS A 24 -1.05 12.82 3.75
CA LYS A 24 0.03 13.79 3.50
C LYS A 24 -0.49 15.20 3.21
N VAL A 25 -1.54 15.29 2.41
CA VAL A 25 -2.20 16.56 2.10
C VAL A 25 -2.78 17.17 3.37
N VAL A 26 -3.52 16.42 4.17
CA VAL A 26 -4.11 16.91 5.42
C VAL A 26 -3.04 17.38 6.40
N GLU A 27 -1.95 16.64 6.61
CA GLU A 27 -0.84 17.08 7.48
C GLU A 27 -0.28 18.45 7.03
N ALA A 28 -0.07 18.63 5.73
CA ALA A 28 0.46 19.88 5.20
C ALA A 28 -0.55 21.04 5.27
N PHE A 29 -1.82 20.75 5.01
CA PHE A 29 -2.89 21.75 5.04
C PHE A 29 -3.21 22.20 6.47
N THR A 30 -3.23 21.30 7.46
CA THR A 30 -3.57 21.65 8.84
C THR A 30 -2.58 22.65 9.43
N VAL A 31 -1.27 22.49 9.18
CA VAL A 31 -0.26 23.44 9.65
C VAL A 31 -0.47 24.83 9.02
N LYS A 32 -0.74 24.87 7.71
CA LYS A 32 -0.99 26.13 6.97
C LYS A 32 -2.29 26.82 7.40
N LEU A 33 -3.36 26.06 7.58
CA LEU A 33 -4.63 26.57 8.09
C LEU A 33 -4.49 27.06 9.54
N GLY A 34 -3.75 26.33 10.38
CA GLY A 34 -3.42 26.74 11.73
C GLY A 34 -2.68 28.07 11.77
N PHE A 35 -1.73 28.29 10.85
CA PHE A 35 -1.03 29.57 10.70
C PHE A 35 -1.95 30.70 10.24
N ALA A 36 -2.81 30.46 9.25
CA ALA A 36 -3.76 31.45 8.77
C ALA A 36 -4.78 31.84 9.85
N ALA A 37 -5.29 30.86 10.60
CA ALA A 37 -6.18 31.09 11.74
C ALA A 37 -5.48 31.85 12.86
N PHE A 38 -4.21 31.52 13.14
CA PHE A 38 -3.39 32.22 14.11
C PHE A 38 -3.17 33.70 13.73
N GLN A 39 -2.81 33.98 12.47
CA GLN A 39 -2.68 35.35 11.97
C GLN A 39 -3.99 36.12 12.08
N ALA A 40 -5.12 35.49 11.70
CA ALA A 40 -6.44 36.09 11.79
C ALA A 40 -6.84 36.40 13.24
N ALA A 41 -6.37 35.61 14.21
CA ALA A 41 -6.63 35.80 15.64
C ALA A 41 -5.73 36.85 16.30
N ALA A 42 -4.74 37.41 15.59
CA ALA A 42 -3.72 38.33 16.13
C ALA A 42 -3.05 37.81 17.42
N ALA A 43 -2.92 36.49 17.54
CA ALA A 43 -2.28 35.87 18.70
C ALA A 43 -0.76 36.09 18.64
N GLY A 44 -0.10 36.16 19.79
CA GLY A 44 1.30 36.61 19.90
C GLY A 44 2.35 35.66 19.33
N SER A 45 2.35 34.37 19.70
CA SER A 45 3.35 33.38 19.23
C SER A 45 2.75 32.14 18.56
N TYR A 46 3.15 31.86 17.32
CA TYR A 46 2.75 30.66 16.58
C TYR A 46 3.78 29.54 16.78
N THR A 47 3.30 28.35 17.16
CA THR A 47 4.12 27.13 17.21
C THR A 47 3.51 26.08 16.27
N PRO A 48 4.18 25.69 15.18
CA PRO A 48 3.66 24.72 14.21
C PRO A 48 3.36 23.35 14.83
N ASP A 49 4.10 22.95 15.86
CA ASP A 49 3.93 21.66 16.54
C ASP A 49 2.54 21.48 17.17
N ASN A 50 1.88 22.56 17.57
CA ASN A 50 0.53 22.52 18.12
C ASN A 50 -0.54 22.14 17.08
N TYR A 51 -0.21 22.19 15.79
CA TYR A 51 -1.10 21.88 14.68
C TYR A 51 -0.69 20.60 13.94
N ARG A 52 0.31 19.88 14.44
CA ARG A 52 0.70 18.59 13.89
C ARG A 52 -0.35 17.56 14.27
N LEU A 53 -0.93 16.94 13.27
CA LEU A 53 -1.84 15.82 13.45
C LEU A 53 -1.03 14.52 13.40
N ASP A 54 -1.32 13.61 14.30
CA ASP A 54 -0.79 12.25 14.22
C ASP A 54 -1.69 11.41 13.29
N LEU A 55 -1.26 11.27 12.03
CA LEU A 55 -1.91 10.39 11.05
C LEU A 55 -1.17 9.05 10.89
N SER A 56 -0.34 8.65 11.87
CA SER A 56 0.42 7.39 11.83
C SER A 56 -0.48 6.18 11.58
N LEU A 57 -1.68 6.17 12.17
CA LEU A 57 -2.66 5.09 11.99
C LEU A 57 -3.15 5.00 10.55
N ASN A 58 -3.36 6.14 9.87
CA ASN A 58 -3.78 6.16 8.47
C ASN A 58 -2.67 5.65 7.55
N TYR A 59 -1.41 6.01 7.83
CA TYR A 59 -0.26 5.47 7.10
C TYR A 59 -0.16 3.95 7.26
N TRP A 60 -0.33 3.44 8.49
CA TRP A 60 -0.38 2.00 8.75
C TRP A 60 -1.52 1.32 8.00
N LEU A 61 -2.72 1.90 8.02
CA LEU A 61 -3.88 1.36 7.31
C LEU A 61 -3.65 1.32 5.79
N GLY A 62 -3.11 2.41 5.22
CA GLY A 62 -2.79 2.51 3.80
C GLY A 62 -1.70 1.51 3.39
N ALA A 63 -0.64 1.37 4.20
CA ALA A 63 0.43 0.40 3.97
C ALA A 63 -0.09 -1.05 4.01
N LEU A 64 -0.91 -1.40 5.01
CA LEU A 64 -1.53 -2.73 5.09
C LEU A 64 -2.42 -3.01 3.88
N CYS A 65 -3.17 -2.01 3.39
CA CYS A 65 -4.02 -2.14 2.22
C CYS A 65 -3.20 -2.40 0.93
N ILE A 66 -2.05 -1.75 0.79
CA ILE A 66 -1.11 -1.98 -0.32
C ILE A 66 -0.49 -3.37 -0.22
N ILE A 67 0.00 -3.78 0.96
CA ILE A 67 0.61 -5.09 1.18
C ILE A 67 -0.38 -6.21 0.88
N ALA A 68 -1.60 -6.12 1.41
CA ALA A 68 -2.65 -7.10 1.15
C ALA A 68 -2.94 -7.21 -0.35
N GLY A 69 -3.12 -6.08 -1.03
CA GLY A 69 -3.33 -6.07 -2.48
C GLY A 69 -2.17 -6.69 -3.25
N ALA A 70 -0.92 -6.37 -2.89
CA ALA A 70 0.26 -6.95 -3.52
C ALA A 70 0.34 -8.47 -3.35
N ILE A 71 0.07 -8.99 -2.14
CA ILE A 71 0.02 -10.43 -1.87
C ILE A 71 -1.01 -11.11 -2.77
N PHE A 72 -2.23 -10.56 -2.84
CA PHE A 72 -3.29 -11.14 -3.68
C PHE A 72 -2.94 -11.13 -5.18
N ALA A 73 -2.24 -10.09 -5.66
CA ALA A 73 -1.76 -10.01 -7.03
C ALA A 73 -0.68 -11.05 -7.34
N LEU A 74 0.24 -11.30 -6.40
CA LEU A 74 1.42 -12.15 -6.60
C LEU A 74 1.16 -13.66 -6.39
N LEU A 75 0.13 -14.03 -5.64
CA LEU A 75 -0.17 -15.45 -5.34
C LEU A 75 -0.40 -16.32 -6.60
N ASP A 76 -1.03 -15.77 -7.65
CA ASP A 76 -1.32 -16.51 -8.89
C ASP A 76 -0.07 -16.73 -9.77
N PRO A 77 0.74 -15.69 -10.08
CA PRO A 77 1.96 -15.89 -10.85
C PRO A 77 2.97 -16.78 -10.11
N ILE A 78 3.11 -16.63 -8.78
CA ILE A 78 4.00 -17.49 -7.98
C ILE A 78 3.58 -18.96 -8.09
N LYS A 79 2.28 -19.26 -7.93
CA LYS A 79 1.78 -20.63 -8.07
C LYS A 79 2.01 -21.20 -9.47
N SER A 80 1.86 -20.36 -10.50
CA SER A 80 2.15 -20.78 -11.88
C SER A 80 3.62 -21.11 -12.11
N ILE A 81 4.54 -20.33 -11.54
CA ILE A 81 5.98 -20.56 -11.65
C ILE A 81 6.36 -21.84 -10.89
N LEU A 82 5.87 -22.02 -9.66
CA LEU A 82 6.13 -23.22 -8.86
C LEU A 82 5.66 -24.49 -9.57
N ASN A 83 4.48 -24.45 -10.20
CA ASN A 83 3.97 -25.59 -10.97
C ASN A 83 4.86 -25.91 -12.18
N LYS A 84 5.31 -24.89 -12.93
CA LYS A 84 6.25 -25.10 -14.05
C LYS A 84 7.56 -25.72 -13.60
N VAL A 85 8.13 -25.22 -12.50
CA VAL A 85 9.37 -25.79 -11.93
C VAL A 85 9.16 -27.25 -11.54
N LYS A 86 8.02 -27.59 -10.94
CA LYS A 86 7.69 -28.96 -10.58
C LYS A 86 7.55 -29.88 -11.80
N GLU A 87 6.93 -29.39 -12.88
CA GLU A 87 6.80 -30.15 -14.13
C GLU A 87 8.16 -30.41 -14.77
N MET A 88 9.01 -29.38 -14.90
CA MET A 88 10.37 -29.54 -15.42
C MET A 88 11.16 -30.55 -14.59
N ASN A 89 11.09 -30.47 -13.26
CA ASN A 89 11.84 -31.39 -12.40
C ASN A 89 11.40 -32.85 -12.57
N LYS A 90 10.10 -33.07 -12.86
CA LYS A 90 9.57 -34.40 -13.15
C LYS A 90 10.05 -34.94 -14.50
N GLU A 91 10.13 -34.08 -15.52
CA GLU A 91 10.68 -34.45 -16.83
C GLU A 91 12.16 -34.83 -16.73
N TYR A 92 12.96 -34.05 -16.00
CA TYR A 92 14.36 -34.37 -15.72
C TYR A 92 14.52 -35.72 -14.99
N ASP A 93 13.71 -35.98 -13.96
CA ASP A 93 13.74 -37.26 -13.23
C ASP A 93 13.34 -38.46 -14.08
N GLN A 94 12.41 -38.30 -15.03
CA GLN A 94 12.06 -39.36 -15.98
C GLN A 94 13.20 -39.61 -16.97
N GLN A 95 13.73 -38.55 -17.57
CA GLN A 95 14.81 -38.66 -18.54
C GLN A 95 16.08 -39.29 -17.96
N ASN A 96 16.34 -39.11 -16.66
CA ASN A 96 17.48 -39.70 -15.96
C ASN A 96 17.24 -41.15 -15.48
N LYS A 97 15.99 -41.65 -15.52
CA LYS A 97 15.65 -43.06 -15.25
C LYS A 97 15.67 -43.94 -16.50
N ASP A 98 15.54 -43.33 -17.67
CA ASP A 98 15.52 -44.01 -18.97
C ASP A 98 16.94 -44.17 -19.59
N VAL A 99 17.99 -43.79 -18.86
CA VAL A 99 19.43 -43.93 -19.21
C VAL A 99 20.09 -44.94 -18.29
#